data_AF-A0A9N9DAU7-F1
#
_entry.id   AF-A0A9N9DAU7-F1
#
_cell.length_a   1.000
_cell.length_b   1.000
_cell.length_c   1.000
_cell.angle_alpha   90.00
_cell.angle_beta   90.00
_cell.angle_gamma   90.00
#
_symmetry.space_group_name_H-M   'P 1'
#
loop_
_entity.id
_entity.type
_entity.pdbx_description
1 polymer ?
#
loop_
_entity_poly.entity_id
_entity_poly.type
_entity_poly.pdbx_seq_one_letter_code
_entity_poly.pdbx_strand_id
1 'polypeptide(L)'
;AGMKWKAGQTFFVHMHAIQLSPKHWPEPEKFDPDRFMKNSIEKNSFIPFGGGIRMCPGRHLAELKIKTLMASVFRKFDVSLVDPDAPLHKSVNELKEFCRKSIDWALNTQHENLSWLSHLAYLK
;
A
#
# COMPACT_ATOMS: atom_id res chain seq x y z
N ALA A 1 28.37 2.58 -16.98
CA ALA A 1 28.25 1.30 -17.71
C ALA A 1 28.39 1.58 -19.21
N GLY A 2 29.38 0.97 -19.88
CA GLY A 2 29.77 1.24 -21.26
C GLY A 2 28.87 0.66 -22.34
N MET A 3 27.55 0.61 -22.11
CA MET A 3 26.59 0.09 -23.10
C MET A 3 26.08 1.22 -23.99
N LYS A 4 26.00 0.96 -25.31
CA LYS A 4 25.35 1.84 -26.29
C LYS A 4 23.90 1.40 -26.48
N TRP A 5 22.97 2.32 -26.30
CA TRP A 5 21.53 2.06 -26.45
C TRP A 5 21.00 2.71 -27.72
N LYS A 6 20.08 2.03 -28.40
CA LYS A 6 19.45 2.58 -29.61
C LYS A 6 18.33 3.55 -29.23
N ALA A 7 18.10 4.57 -30.05
CA ALA A 7 16.92 5.43 -29.90
C ALA A 7 15.63 4.59 -30.03
N GLY A 8 14.64 4.89 -29.20
CA GLY A 8 13.38 4.13 -29.14
C GLY A 8 13.42 2.86 -28.30
N GLN A 9 14.56 2.51 -27.69
CA GLN A 9 14.65 1.35 -26.80
C GLN A 9 13.86 1.56 -25.51
N THR A 10 13.01 0.60 -25.17
CA THR A 10 12.22 0.60 -23.93
C THR A 10 13.02 0.04 -22.77
N PHE A 11 12.91 0.70 -21.62
CA PHE A 11 13.51 0.26 -20.37
C PHE A 11 12.43 0.07 -19.32
N PHE A 12 12.60 -0.95 -18.48
CA PHE A 12 11.75 -1.18 -17.32
C PHE A 12 12.58 -1.03 -16.05
N VAL A 13 12.03 -0.28 -15.09
CA VAL A 13 12.59 -0.20 -13.74
C VAL A 13 11.88 -1.25 -12.89
N HIS A 14 12.62 -2.25 -12.43
CA HIS A 14 12.06 -3.32 -11.62
C HIS A 14 11.99 -2.91 -10.13
N MET A 15 11.06 -2.01 -9.81
CA MET A 15 10.92 -1.38 -8.47
C MET A 15 10.87 -2.42 -7.33
N HIS A 16 10.12 -3.50 -7.51
CA HIS A 16 10.01 -4.58 -6.53
C HIS A 16 11.36 -5.24 -6.21
N ALA A 17 12.21 -5.46 -7.22
CA ALA A 17 13.53 -6.09 -6.99
C ALA A 17 14.50 -5.12 -6.33
N ILE A 18 14.40 -3.81 -6.62
CA ILE A 18 15.23 -2.80 -5.97
C ILE A 18 14.88 -2.72 -4.48
N GLN A 19 13.58 -2.67 -4.16
CA GLN A 19 13.09 -2.55 -2.79
C GLN A 19 13.26 -3.82 -1.96
N LEU A 20 13.41 -4.99 -2.60
CA LEU A 20 13.75 -6.25 -1.92
C LEU A 20 15.22 -6.65 -2.06
N SER A 21 16.08 -5.78 -2.59
CA SER A 21 17.48 -6.12 -2.78
C SER A 21 18.23 -6.09 -1.44
N PRO A 22 18.89 -7.20 -1.03
CA PRO A 22 19.74 -7.22 0.16
C PRO A 22 20.92 -6.23 0.09
N LYS A 23 21.27 -5.79 -1.12
CA LYS A 23 22.31 -4.76 -1.35
C LYS A 23 21.95 -3.42 -0.71
N HIS A 24 20.65 -3.07 -0.70
CA HIS A 24 20.16 -1.80 -0.19
C HIS A 24 19.38 -1.96 1.12
N TRP A 25 18.78 -3.14 1.34
CA TRP A 25 17.88 -3.42 2.45
C TRP A 25 18.32 -4.69 3.18
N PRO A 26 19.01 -4.58 4.33
CA PRO A 26 19.30 -5.74 5.17
C PRO A 26 18.01 -6.45 5.60
N GLU A 27 17.97 -7.78 5.47
CA GLU A 27 16.77 -8.58 5.75
C GLU A 27 15.51 -8.02 5.06
N PRO A 28 15.46 -7.95 3.71
CA PRO A 28 14.42 -7.22 2.99
C PRO A 28 13.02 -7.82 3.13
N GLU A 29 12.92 -9.11 3.47
CA GLU A 29 11.64 -9.80 3.69
C GLU A 29 11.06 -9.55 5.08
N LYS A 30 11.85 -9.00 6.01
CA LYS A 30 11.41 -8.71 7.38
C LYS A 30 10.69 -7.37 7.43
N PHE A 31 9.46 -7.37 7.95
CA PHE A 31 8.75 -6.14 8.26
C PHE A 31 9.39 -5.46 9.48
N ASP A 32 10.22 -4.46 9.21
CA ASP A 32 10.92 -3.65 10.21
C ASP A 32 10.71 -2.17 9.86
N PRO A 33 9.77 -1.47 10.52
CA PRO A 33 9.52 -0.04 10.31
C PRO A 33 10.68 0.86 10.77
N ASP A 34 11.46 0.44 11.76
CA ASP A 34 12.51 1.26 12.37
C ASP A 34 13.68 1.50 11.42
N ARG A 35 13.85 0.67 10.38
CA ARG A 35 14.85 0.90 9.32
C ARG A 35 14.71 2.26 8.63
N PHE A 36 13.51 2.83 8.60
CA PHE A 36 13.24 4.15 7.99
C PHE A 36 13.60 5.33 8.91
N MET A 37 13.87 5.08 10.19
CA MET A 37 14.29 6.11 11.16
C MET A 37 15.78 6.44 11.07
N LYS A 38 16.57 5.63 10.33
CA LYS A 38 17.99 5.87 10.10
C LYS A 38 18.18 6.98 9.07
N ASN A 39 19.12 7.88 9.31
CA ASN A 39 19.30 9.13 8.54
C ASN A 39 19.71 8.95 7.06
N SER A 40 19.92 7.74 6.55
CA SER A 40 20.41 7.55 5.17
C SER A 40 19.78 6.35 4.48
N ILE A 41 18.66 6.57 3.81
CA ILE A 41 18.16 5.66 2.77
C ILE A 41 18.89 6.02 1.47
N GLU A 42 19.50 5.03 0.83
CA GLU A 42 20.22 5.25 -0.43
C GLU A 42 19.28 5.80 -1.51
N LYS A 43 19.74 6.78 -2.27
CA LYS A 43 18.95 7.39 -3.35
C LYS A 43 18.49 6.31 -4.34
N ASN A 44 17.22 6.37 -4.72
CA ASN A 44 16.55 5.42 -5.62
C ASN A 44 16.43 3.97 -5.10
N SER A 45 16.79 3.68 -3.84
CA SER A 45 16.55 2.36 -3.23
C SER A 45 15.12 2.20 -2.69
N PHE A 46 14.44 3.31 -2.41
CA PHE A 46 13.04 3.38 -1.99
C PHE A 46 12.24 4.26 -2.96
N ILE A 47 11.47 3.66 -3.87
CA ILE A 47 10.72 4.38 -4.91
C ILE A 47 9.27 3.87 -5.06
N PRO A 48 8.49 3.76 -3.96
CA PRO A 48 7.12 3.22 -4.01
C PRO A 48 6.16 4.08 -4.86
N PHE A 49 6.52 5.34 -5.11
CA PHE A 49 5.76 6.30 -5.93
C PHE A 49 6.50 6.71 -7.21
N GLY A 50 7.51 5.92 -7.62
CA GLY A 50 8.42 6.27 -8.72
C GLY A 50 9.43 7.34 -8.32
N GLY A 51 9.94 8.08 -9.32
CA GLY A 51 11.01 9.06 -9.12
C GLY A 51 11.09 10.11 -10.24
N GLY A 52 11.84 11.18 -9.99
CA GLY A 52 12.08 12.27 -10.94
C GLY A 52 10.83 13.07 -11.29
N ILE A 53 10.83 13.70 -12.48
CA ILE A 53 9.75 14.59 -12.95
C ILE A 53 8.42 13.88 -13.22
N ARG A 54 8.42 12.54 -13.28
CA ARG A 54 7.23 11.70 -13.48
C ARG A 54 6.84 10.94 -12.20
N MET A 55 7.30 11.41 -11.04
CA MET A 55 6.85 10.89 -9.75
C MET A 55 5.33 10.98 -9.64
N CYS A 56 4.72 10.01 -8.97
CA CYS A 56 3.26 9.96 -8.79
C CYS A 56 2.73 11.28 -8.20
N PRO A 57 1.82 11.99 -8.88
CA PRO A 57 1.26 13.24 -8.38
C PRO A 57 0.40 13.04 -7.12
N GLY A 58 -0.11 11.82 -6.90
CA GLY A 58 -0.91 11.46 -5.74
C GLY A 58 -0.11 11.08 -4.49
N ARG A 59 1.24 11.13 -4.52
CA ARG A 59 2.10 10.68 -3.42
C ARG A 59 1.70 11.28 -2.08
N HIS A 60 1.60 12.61 -1.98
CA HIS A 60 1.31 13.28 -0.73
C HIS A 60 -0.11 12.99 -0.23
N LEU A 61 -1.07 12.87 -1.14
CA LEU A 61 -2.43 12.48 -0.80
C LEU A 61 -2.47 11.04 -0.24
N ALA A 62 -1.75 10.11 -0.86
CA ALA A 62 -1.65 8.73 -0.41
C ALA A 62 -0.99 8.65 0.98
N GLU A 63 0.15 9.31 1.17
CA GLU A 63 0.85 9.39 2.46
C GLU A 63 -0.06 9.96 3.55
N LEU A 64 -0.78 11.06 3.27
CA LEU A 64 -1.74 11.66 4.20
C LEU A 64 -2.86 10.68 4.55
N LYS A 65 -3.49 10.06 3.55
CA LYS A 65 -4.59 9.12 3.77
C LYS A 65 -4.16 7.91 4.59
N ILE A 66 -3.01 7.31 4.28
CA ILE A 66 -2.48 6.14 5.01
C ILE A 66 -2.21 6.51 6.47
N LYS A 67 -1.53 7.63 6.72
CA LYS A 67 -1.24 8.09 8.09
C LYS A 67 -2.52 8.37 8.89
N THR A 68 -3.48 9.08 8.29
CA THR A 68 -4.76 9.39 8.93
C THR A 68 -5.56 8.12 9.23
N LEU A 69 -5.59 7.17 8.29
CA LEU A 69 -6.25 5.88 8.48
C LEU A 69 -5.61 5.12 9.66
N MET A 70 -4.29 4.95 9.64
CA MET A 70 -3.55 4.27 10.71
C MET A 70 -3.81 4.90 12.08
N ALA A 71 -3.67 6.23 12.18
CA ALA A 71 -3.95 6.96 13.42
C ALA A 71 -5.39 6.80 13.90
N SER A 72 -6.36 6.78 12.97
CA SER A 72 -7.79 6.63 13.31
C SER A 72 -8.12 5.22 13.81
N VAL A 73 -7.51 4.20 13.19
CA VAL A 73 -7.69 2.80 13.58
C VAL A 73 -7.08 2.54 14.94
N PHE A 74 -5.77 2.81 15.12
CA PHE A 74 -5.07 2.50 16.36
C PHE A 74 -5.50 3.35 17.56
N ARG A 75 -6.16 4.50 17.33
CA ARG A 75 -6.74 5.30 18.42
C ARG A 75 -8.02 4.67 19.01
N LYS A 76 -8.79 3.93 18.22
CA LYS A 76 -10.12 3.44 18.60
C LYS A 76 -10.22 1.94 18.78
N PHE A 77 -9.32 1.20 18.15
CA PHE A 77 -9.37 -0.25 18.09
C PHE A 77 -8.04 -0.85 18.54
N ASP A 78 -8.13 -1.94 19.26
CA ASP A 78 -7.03 -2.88 19.42
C ASP A 78 -7.08 -3.87 18.25
N VAL A 79 -5.97 -4.08 17.55
CA VAL A 79 -5.92 -4.82 16.30
C VAL A 79 -5.04 -6.04 16.46
N SER A 80 -5.65 -7.22 16.36
CA SER A 80 -4.97 -8.51 16.35
C SER A 80 -5.31 -9.29 15.09
N LEU A 81 -4.41 -10.18 14.67
CA LEU A 81 -4.73 -11.15 13.61
C LEU A 81 -5.78 -12.15 14.14
N VAL A 82 -6.73 -12.50 13.28
CA VAL A 82 -7.72 -13.55 13.58
C VAL A 82 -7.04 -14.91 13.61
N ASP A 83 -6.10 -15.12 12.70
CA ASP A 83 -5.26 -16.31 12.60
C ASP A 83 -3.80 -15.86 12.41
N PRO A 84 -2.92 -16.08 13.41
CA PRO A 84 -1.49 -15.76 13.32
C PRO A 84 -0.74 -16.54 12.23
N ASP A 85 -1.23 -17.73 11.88
CA ASP A 85 -0.60 -18.63 10.91
C ASP A 85 -1.16 -18.45 9.49
N ALA A 86 -2.10 -17.52 9.31
CA ALA A 86 -2.69 -17.23 8.02
C ALA A 86 -1.60 -16.87 6.99
N PRO A 87 -1.66 -17.44 5.77
CA PRO A 87 -0.67 -17.15 4.75
C PRO A 87 -0.75 -15.66 4.36
N LEU A 88 0.38 -14.97 4.44
CA LEU A 88 0.50 -13.61 3.91
C LEU A 88 0.22 -13.64 2.40
N HIS A 89 -0.69 -12.79 1.93
CA HIS A 89 -0.92 -12.58 0.51
C HIS A 89 0.33 -11.99 -0.13
N LYS A 90 1.09 -12.81 -0.85
CA LYS A 90 2.39 -12.43 -1.43
C LYS A 90 2.28 -12.11 -2.92
N SER A 91 1.20 -12.49 -3.59
CA SER A 91 1.03 -12.23 -5.02
C SER A 91 0.22 -10.96 -5.29
N VAL A 92 0.62 -10.21 -6.32
CA VAL A 92 -0.11 -9.02 -6.79
C VAL A 92 -1.56 -9.37 -7.18
N ASN A 93 -1.80 -10.60 -7.63
CA ASN A 93 -3.13 -11.07 -8.00
C ASN A 93 -4.00 -11.30 -6.77
N GLU A 94 -3.45 -11.90 -5.72
CA GLU A 94 -4.15 -12.03 -4.43
C GLU A 94 -4.45 -10.66 -3.81
N LEU A 95 -3.52 -9.71 -3.90
CA LEU A 95 -3.75 -8.35 -3.40
C LEU A 95 -4.87 -7.64 -4.17
N LYS A 96 -4.91 -7.77 -5.50
CA LYS A 96 -6.00 -7.22 -6.32
C LYS A 96 -7.35 -7.82 -5.95
N GLU A 97 -7.40 -9.14 -5.77
CA GLU A 97 -8.61 -9.84 -5.41
C GLU A 97 -9.08 -9.49 -3.99
N PHE A 98 -8.15 -9.36 -3.05
CA PHE A 98 -8.43 -8.86 -1.70
C PHE A 98 -9.01 -7.43 -1.76
N CYS A 99 -8.34 -6.50 -2.44
CA CYS A 99 -8.83 -5.13 -2.59
C CYS A 99 -10.21 -5.07 -3.25
N ARG A 100 -10.45 -5.88 -4.29
CA ARG A 100 -11.77 -5.99 -4.93
C ARG A 100 -12.83 -6.43 -3.94
N LYS A 101 -12.59 -7.53 -3.20
CA LYS A 101 -13.51 -8.04 -2.17
C LYS A 101 -13.76 -7.03 -1.06
N SER A 102 -12.75 -6.30 -0.60
CA SER A 102 -12.90 -5.25 0.41
C SER A 102 -13.73 -4.06 -0.08
N ILE A 103 -13.57 -3.66 -1.34
CA ILE A 103 -14.37 -2.60 -1.97
C ILE A 103 -15.81 -3.07 -2.13
N ASP A 104 -16.02 -4.28 -2.67
CA ASP A 104 -17.35 -4.87 -2.85
C ASP A 104 -18.08 -4.97 -1.50
N TRP A 105 -17.39 -5.42 -0.44
CA TRP A 105 -17.92 -5.41 0.93
C TRP A 105 -18.29 -3.98 1.37
N ALA A 106 -17.38 -3.01 1.26
CA ALA A 106 -17.66 -1.64 1.71
C ALA A 106 -18.85 -1.00 0.99
N LEU A 107 -18.99 -1.25 -0.32
CA LEU A 107 -20.13 -0.79 -1.13
C LEU A 107 -21.44 -1.47 -0.73
N ASN A 108 -21.41 -2.77 -0.46
CA ASN A 108 -22.60 -3.53 -0.07
C ASN A 108 -23.03 -3.26 1.38
N THR A 109 -22.08 -3.04 2.30
CA THR A 109 -22.37 -2.64 3.69
C THR A 109 -22.91 -1.21 3.77
N GLN A 110 -22.58 -0.32 2.82
CA GLN A 110 -23.27 0.97 2.69
C GLN A 110 -24.73 0.83 2.26
N HIS A 111 -25.07 -0.15 1.43
CA HIS A 111 -26.46 -0.44 1.06
C HIS A 111 -27.28 -0.98 2.24
N GLU A 112 -26.71 -1.84 3.09
CA GLU A 112 -27.39 -2.35 4.29
C GLU A 112 -27.52 -1.29 5.39
N ASN A 113 -26.56 -0.36 5.49
CA ASN A 113 -26.62 0.77 6.44
C ASN A 113 -27.50 1.95 5.97
N LEU A 114 -28.18 1.85 4.83
CA LEU A 114 -29.19 2.82 4.40
C LEU A 114 -30.63 2.28 4.56
N SER A 115 -30.81 0.98 4.82
CA SER A 115 -32.14 0.37 5.01
C SER A 115 -32.77 0.67 6.37
N TRP A 116 -31.97 1.01 7.39
CA TRP A 116 -32.49 1.44 8.70
C TRP A 116 -32.90 2.93 8.72
N LEU A 117 -32.34 3.75 7.81
CA LEU A 117 -32.73 5.17 7.68
C LEU A 117 -34.10 5.34 7.00
N SER A 118 -34.54 4.40 6.16
CA SER A 118 -35.89 4.41 5.62
C SER A 118 -36.97 4.03 6.64
N HIS A 119 -36.63 3.29 7.71
CA HIS A 119 -37.57 2.98 8.79
C HIS A 119 -37.79 4.12 9.79
N LEU A 120 -36.81 5.03 9.98
CA LEU A 120 -36.97 6.21 10.82
C LEU A 120 -37.76 7.35 10.14
N ALA A 121 -37.97 7.28 8.83
CA ALA A 121 -38.81 8.23 8.10
C ALA A 121 -40.32 7.95 8.23
N TYR A 122 -40.72 6.82 8.83
CA TYR A 122 -42.13 6.42 9.00
C TYR A 122 -42.66 6.57 10.45
N LEU A 123 -41.84 7.08 11.37
CA LEU A 123 -42.21 7.38 12.76
C LEU A 123 -41.95 8.85 13.12
N LYS A 124 -42.39 9.75 12.25
CA LYS A 124 -42.74 11.13 12.59
C LYS A 124 -44.13 11.45 12.10
#